data_AF-A0ABD3V3H5-F1
#
_entry.id   AF-A0ABD3V3H5-F1
#
_cell.length_a   1.000
_cell.length_b   1.000
_cell.length_c   1.000
_cell.angle_alpha   90.00
_cell.angle_beta   90.00
_cell.angle_gamma   90.00
#
_symmetry.space_group_name_H-M   'P 1'
#
loop_
_entity.id
_entity.type
_entity.pdbx_description
1 polymer ?
#
loop_
_entity_poly.entity_id
_entity_poly.type
_entity_poly.pdbx_seq_one_letter_code
_entity_poly.pdbx_strand_id
1 'polypeptide(L)'
;MSFFLILAFFVASEVQGQNVFYTCDMVATLDCSNAMFVPLQECGTNGVTYSNRCEFGKQHCKDFSIHIQHSGPCDPGSTLPPPDAIIPPMFNGTEALVDFFCVELSHMDCPQAHEPVCASDGITYFNL
;
A
#
# COMPACT_ATOMS: atom_id res chain seq x y z
N MET A 1 -18.79 -21.79 -28.16
CA MET A 1 -18.68 -21.87 -26.69
C MET A 1 -17.29 -21.53 -26.13
N SER A 2 -16.35 -20.97 -26.91
CA SER A 2 -14.95 -20.78 -26.45
C SER A 2 -14.46 -19.32 -26.36
N PHE A 3 -15.22 -18.33 -26.83
CA PHE A 3 -14.82 -16.91 -26.78
C PHE A 3 -15.26 -16.19 -25.50
N PHE A 4 -16.44 -16.56 -24.97
CA PHE A 4 -17.00 -15.98 -23.74
C PHE A 4 -16.21 -16.34 -22.48
N LEU A 5 -15.64 -17.55 -22.42
CA LEU A 5 -14.78 -17.95 -21.30
C LEU A 5 -13.46 -17.18 -21.29
N ILE A 6 -12.85 -16.95 -22.46
CA ILE A 6 -11.59 -16.18 -22.57
C ILE A 6 -11.80 -14.74 -22.11
N LEU A 7 -12.88 -14.08 -22.54
CA LEU A 7 -13.23 -12.74 -22.06
C LEU A 7 -13.41 -12.70 -20.54
N ALA A 8 -14.14 -13.66 -19.96
CA ALA A 8 -14.33 -13.74 -18.51
C ALA A 8 -13.01 -13.93 -17.72
N PHE A 9 -12.04 -14.68 -18.26
CA PHE A 9 -10.71 -14.78 -17.67
C PHE A 9 -9.91 -13.47 -17.77
N PHE A 10 -10.03 -12.74 -18.88
CA PHE A 10 -9.41 -11.42 -19.02
C PHE A 10 -10.02 -10.40 -18.04
N VAL A 11 -11.36 -10.33 -17.91
CA VAL A 11 -11.99 -9.39 -16.97
C VAL A 11 -11.72 -9.78 -15.51
N ALA A 12 -11.64 -11.08 -15.18
CA ALA A 12 -11.28 -11.53 -13.84
C ALA A 12 -9.81 -11.25 -13.48
N SER A 13 -8.91 -11.23 -14.48
CA SER A 13 -7.50 -10.88 -14.27
C SER A 13 -7.26 -9.39 -13.98
N GLU A 14 -8.25 -8.53 -14.24
CA GLU A 14 -8.17 -7.08 -13.98
C GLU A 14 -8.55 -6.71 -12.53
N VAL A 15 -9.32 -7.56 -11.82
CA VAL A 15 -9.85 -7.21 -10.48
C VAL A 15 -8.80 -7.37 -9.36
N GLN A 16 -7.67 -8.01 -9.63
CA GLN A 16 -6.61 -8.23 -8.63
C GLN A 16 -5.56 -7.10 -8.57
N GLY A 17 -5.66 -6.06 -9.41
CA GLY A 17 -4.65 -4.99 -9.52
C GLY A 17 -5.14 -3.55 -9.45
N GLN A 18 -6.46 -3.30 -9.51
CA GLN A 18 -6.99 -1.93 -9.58
C GLN A 18 -6.77 -1.11 -8.31
N ASN A 19 -6.73 -1.74 -7.12
CA ASN A 19 -6.52 -1.02 -5.87
C ASN A 19 -5.11 -0.44 -5.76
N VAL A 20 -4.07 -1.22 -6.11
CA VAL A 20 -2.67 -0.80 -5.91
C VAL A 20 -2.29 0.32 -6.87
N PHE A 21 -2.72 0.24 -8.13
CA PHE A 21 -2.45 1.28 -9.13
C PHE A 21 -3.10 2.61 -8.73
N TYR A 22 -4.36 2.58 -8.29
CA TYR A 22 -5.06 3.77 -7.80
C TYR A 22 -4.41 4.38 -6.55
N THR A 23 -4.00 3.54 -5.61
CA THR A 23 -3.26 3.98 -4.41
C THR A 23 -1.92 4.63 -4.78
N CYS A 24 -1.26 4.15 -5.84
CA CYS A 24 -0.04 4.77 -6.36
C CYS A 24 -0.28 6.14 -7.01
N ASP A 25 -1.35 6.30 -7.77
CA ASP A 25 -1.73 7.60 -8.33
C ASP A 25 -2.01 8.62 -7.22
N MET A 26 -2.69 8.20 -6.16
CA MET A 26 -2.94 9.03 -4.98
C MET A 26 -1.63 9.46 -4.32
N VAL A 27 -0.78 8.51 -3.93
CA VAL A 27 0.45 8.81 -3.15
C VAL A 27 1.43 9.67 -3.94
N ALA A 28 1.43 9.56 -5.27
CA ALA A 28 2.29 10.37 -6.14
C ALA A 28 2.02 11.87 -5.99
N THR A 29 0.79 12.26 -5.66
CA THR A 29 0.36 13.66 -5.54
C THR A 29 0.32 14.19 -4.10
N LEU A 30 0.46 13.32 -3.09
CA LEU A 30 0.46 13.72 -1.68
C LEU A 30 1.70 14.52 -1.30
N ASP A 31 1.52 15.55 -0.46
CA ASP A 31 2.63 16.24 0.22
C ASP A 31 3.02 15.45 1.48
N CYS A 32 4.05 14.62 1.34
CA CYS A 32 4.58 13.78 2.42
C CYS A 32 5.35 14.57 3.50
N SER A 33 5.47 15.90 3.37
CA SER A 33 6.21 16.76 4.29
C SER A 33 5.38 17.17 5.53
N ASN A 34 4.05 16.97 5.49
CA ASN A 34 3.17 17.37 6.57
C ASN A 34 3.32 16.46 7.81
N ALA A 35 3.30 17.03 9.01
CA ALA A 35 3.65 16.38 10.28
C ALA A 35 2.60 15.39 10.81
N MET A 36 1.51 15.15 10.08
CA MET A 36 0.48 14.18 10.47
C MET A 36 0.93 12.72 10.23
N PHE A 37 1.95 12.51 9.41
CA PHE A 37 2.54 11.19 9.18
C PHE A 37 3.51 10.86 10.32
N VAL A 38 3.21 9.80 11.07
CA VAL A 38 4.10 9.30 12.14
C VAL A 38 5.51 9.16 11.56
N PRO A 39 6.52 9.92 12.03
CA PRO A 39 7.84 10.00 11.40
C PRO A 39 8.70 8.81 11.84
N LEU A 40 8.19 7.60 11.64
CA LEU A 40 8.99 6.40 11.78
C LEU A 40 9.73 6.25 10.46
N GLN A 41 11.04 6.53 10.52
CA GLN A 41 11.93 6.20 9.43
C GLN A 41 11.87 4.69 9.18
N GLU A 42 11.94 4.29 7.93
CA GLU A 42 11.94 2.88 7.53
C GLU A 42 13.10 2.62 6.58
N CYS A 43 13.75 1.46 6.71
CA CYS A 43 14.79 1.04 5.80
C CYS A 43 14.21 0.18 4.68
N GLY A 44 14.41 0.58 3.44
CA GLY A 44 14.07 -0.24 2.28
C GLY A 44 15.07 -1.37 2.06
N THR A 45 14.61 -2.45 1.45
CA THR A 45 15.44 -3.54 0.89
C THR A 45 16.49 -3.05 -0.11
N ASN A 46 16.30 -1.86 -0.68
CA ASN A 46 17.30 -1.19 -1.52
C ASN A 46 18.36 -0.41 -0.73
N GLY A 47 18.39 -0.52 0.61
CA GLY A 47 19.35 0.14 1.48
C GLY A 47 19.11 1.65 1.65
N VAL A 48 17.93 2.15 1.24
CA VAL A 48 17.57 3.57 1.36
C VAL A 48 16.69 3.78 2.59
N THR A 49 17.05 4.77 3.40
CA THR A 49 16.20 5.25 4.49
C THR A 49 15.13 6.18 3.95
N TYR A 50 13.86 5.88 4.23
CA TYR A 50 12.73 6.75 3.96
C TYR A 50 12.31 7.46 5.23
N SER A 51 12.03 8.77 5.14
CA SER A 51 11.67 9.61 6.29
C SER A 51 10.33 9.21 6.92
N ASN A 52 9.43 8.64 6.12
CA ASN A 52 8.14 8.09 6.53
C ASN A 52 7.60 7.12 5.45
N ARG A 53 6.46 6.50 5.74
CA ARG A 53 5.80 5.56 4.80
C ARG A 53 5.21 6.22 3.54
N CYS A 54 4.91 7.52 3.57
CA CYS A 54 4.48 8.25 2.38
C CYS A 54 5.61 8.31 1.34
N GLU A 55 6.81 8.70 1.77
CA GLU A 55 7.99 8.74 0.91
C GLU A 55 8.42 7.36 0.42
N PHE A 56 8.35 6.35 1.30
CA PHE A 56 8.53 4.96 0.87
C PHE A 56 7.50 4.57 -0.20
N GLY A 57 6.21 4.88 0.02
CA GLY A 57 5.13 4.55 -0.90
C GLY A 57 5.33 5.15 -2.29
N LYS A 58 5.75 6.42 -2.37
CA LYS A 58 6.11 7.07 -3.65
C LYS A 58 7.22 6.32 -4.39
N GLN A 59 8.22 5.82 -3.67
CA GLN A 59 9.31 5.09 -4.29
C GLN A 59 8.91 3.66 -4.66
N HIS A 60 8.11 2.98 -3.85
CA HIS A 60 7.58 1.65 -4.13
C HIS A 60 6.69 1.65 -5.39
N CYS A 61 5.89 2.70 -5.59
CA CYS A 61 5.10 2.86 -6.80
C CYS A 61 5.92 3.09 -8.08
N LYS A 62 7.20 3.47 -7.96
CA LYS A 62 8.14 3.53 -9.09
C LYS A 62 8.87 2.20 -9.29
N ASP A 63 9.04 1.43 -8.22
CA ASP A 63 9.74 0.15 -8.21
C ASP A 63 9.10 -0.81 -7.19
N PHE A 64 8.18 -1.64 -7.67
CA PHE A 64 7.45 -2.60 -6.83
C PHE A 64 8.34 -3.71 -6.24
N SER A 65 9.60 -3.83 -6.67
CA SER A 65 10.55 -4.79 -6.10
C SER A 65 11.08 -4.37 -4.72
N ILE A 66 10.93 -3.10 -4.34
CA ILE A 66 11.39 -2.62 -3.03
C ILE A 66 10.34 -2.90 -1.96
N HIS A 67 10.81 -3.42 -0.84
CA HIS A 67 10.03 -3.71 0.35
C HIS A 67 10.67 -3.08 1.59
N ILE A 68 9.99 -3.06 2.74
CA ILE A 68 10.57 -2.60 4.00
C ILE A 68 11.42 -3.74 4.58
N GLN A 69 12.71 -3.48 4.76
CA GLN A 69 13.66 -4.42 5.34
C GLN A 69 13.54 -4.47 6.86
N HIS A 70 13.47 -3.30 7.50
CA HIS A 70 13.27 -3.16 8.94
C HIS A 70 12.81 -1.73 9.27
N SER A 71 12.24 -1.56 10.46
CA SER A 71 11.94 -0.23 11.00
C SER A 71 13.17 0.49 11.52
N GLY A 72 13.14 1.82 11.42
CA GLY A 72 14.28 2.69 11.66
C GLY A 72 15.08 3.00 10.40
N PRO A 73 16.07 3.91 10.49
CA PRO A 73 16.95 4.22 9.38
C PRO A 73 17.83 3.02 9.02
N CYS A 74 18.20 2.89 7.75
CA CYS A 74 19.23 1.94 7.35
C CYS A 74 20.56 2.24 8.05
N ASP A 75 21.29 1.19 8.43
CA ASP A 75 22.61 1.35 9.02
C ASP A 75 23.60 1.90 7.97
N PRO A 76 24.33 2.99 8.24
CA PRO A 76 25.28 3.60 7.30
C PRO A 76 26.52 2.73 7.02
N GLY A 77 26.58 1.54 7.61
CA GLY A 77 27.69 0.58 7.48
C GLY A 77 27.23 -0.87 7.45
N SER A 78 25.94 -1.16 7.28
CA SER A 78 25.54 -2.51 6.92
C SER A 78 26.02 -2.76 5.50
N THR A 79 27.13 -3.51 5.39
CA THR A 79 27.31 -4.35 4.21
C THR A 79 25.98 -5.06 4.02
N LEU A 80 25.37 -4.90 2.83
CA LEU A 80 24.25 -5.75 2.41
C LEU A 80 24.54 -7.17 2.91
N PRO A 81 23.54 -7.89 3.44
CA PRO A 81 23.74 -9.31 3.74
C PRO A 81 24.46 -9.96 2.55
N PRO A 82 25.38 -10.92 2.79
CA PRO A 82 26.07 -11.60 1.70
C PRO A 82 25.08 -11.95 0.58
N PRO A 83 25.47 -11.94 -0.70
CA PRO A 83 24.53 -12.19 -1.82
C PRO A 83 23.64 -13.43 -1.65
N ASP A 84 24.06 -14.38 -0.82
CA ASP A 84 23.38 -15.65 -0.50
C ASP A 84 22.53 -15.61 0.80
N ALA A 85 22.63 -14.55 1.61
CA ALA A 85 21.84 -14.39 2.82
C ALA A 85 20.47 -13.81 2.45
N ILE A 86 19.51 -14.70 2.28
CA ILE A 86 18.09 -14.36 2.10
C ILE A 86 17.56 -13.82 3.44
N ILE A 87 17.70 -12.52 3.68
CA ILE A 87 16.92 -11.86 4.73
C ILE A 87 15.58 -11.50 4.10
N PRO A 88 14.47 -12.16 4.49
CA PRO A 88 13.17 -11.79 3.98
C PRO A 88 12.85 -10.34 4.38
N PRO A 89 12.10 -9.60 3.56
CA PRO A 89 11.61 -8.29 3.96
C PRO A 89 10.72 -8.44 5.20
N MET A 90 10.82 -7.48 6.12
CA MET A 90 9.94 -7.42 7.29
C MET A 90 8.50 -7.14 6.87
N PHE A 91 8.31 -6.34 5.81
CA PHE A 91 6.97 -5.97 5.35
C PHE A 91 6.92 -5.82 3.83
N ASN A 92 5.84 -6.32 3.22
CA ASN A 92 5.62 -6.17 1.79
C ASN A 92 5.40 -4.70 1.44
N GLY A 93 6.04 -4.20 0.37
CA GLY A 93 5.95 -2.79 0.00
C GLY A 93 4.54 -2.32 -0.38
N THR A 94 3.75 -3.19 -1.00
CA THR A 94 2.36 -2.88 -1.39
C THR A 94 1.46 -2.83 -0.18
N GLU A 95 1.67 -3.73 0.79
CA GLU A 95 0.99 -3.66 2.08
C GLU A 95 1.38 -2.38 2.83
N ALA A 96 2.66 -1.99 2.82
CA ALA A 96 3.13 -0.77 3.51
C ALA A 96 2.49 0.49 2.93
N LEU A 97 2.36 0.53 1.60
CA LEU A 97 1.66 1.58 0.88
C LEU A 97 0.19 1.65 1.30
N VAL A 98 -0.52 0.52 1.34
CA VAL A 98 -1.96 0.51 1.71
C VAL A 98 -2.15 0.84 3.18
N ASP A 99 -1.29 0.32 4.08
CA ASP A 99 -1.37 0.58 5.51
C ASP A 99 -1.19 2.07 5.84
N PHE A 100 -0.33 2.76 5.09
CA PHE A 100 -0.22 4.22 5.17
C PHE A 100 -1.58 4.92 4.92
N PHE A 101 -2.32 4.52 3.90
CA PHE A 101 -3.66 5.07 3.63
C PHE A 101 -4.70 4.66 4.68
N CYS A 102 -4.60 3.44 5.21
CA CYS A 102 -5.51 2.99 6.29
C CYS A 102 -5.37 3.84 7.55
N VAL A 103 -4.15 4.23 7.92
CA VAL A 103 -3.92 5.15 9.04
C VAL A 103 -4.51 6.54 8.77
N GLU A 104 -4.44 7.03 7.53
CA GLU A 104 -5.06 8.30 7.15
C GLU A 104 -6.60 8.24 7.23
N LEU A 105 -7.20 7.17 6.71
CA LEU A 105 -8.65 6.94 6.76
C LEU A 105 -9.19 6.83 8.19
N SER A 106 -8.38 6.35 9.14
CA SER A 106 -8.78 6.26 10.54
C SER A 106 -9.00 7.62 11.23
N HIS A 107 -8.51 8.70 10.62
CA HIS A 107 -8.67 10.06 11.12
C HIS A 107 -9.72 10.88 10.36
N MET A 108 -10.35 10.30 9.32
CA MET A 108 -11.43 10.97 8.61
C MET A 108 -12.75 10.76 9.35
N ASP A 109 -13.49 11.85 9.55
CA ASP A 109 -14.85 11.78 10.06
C ASP A 109 -15.73 11.01 9.07
N CYS A 110 -16.32 9.90 9.52
CA CYS A 110 -17.30 9.18 8.72
C CYS A 110 -18.48 10.10 8.38
N PRO A 111 -18.97 10.10 7.13
CA PRO A 111 -20.12 10.91 6.76
C PRO A 111 -21.32 10.51 7.61
N GLN A 112 -21.89 11.49 8.32
CA GLN A 112 -23.09 11.34 9.16
C GLN A 112 -24.39 11.17 8.35
N ALA A 113 -24.28 11.13 7.01
CA ALA A 113 -25.44 10.96 6.13
C ALA A 113 -25.86 9.49 6.13
N HIS A 114 -27.14 9.21 6.41
CA HIS A 114 -27.69 7.86 6.34
C HIS A 114 -27.80 7.40 4.87
N GLU A 115 -26.81 6.64 4.41
CA GLU A 115 -26.76 6.05 3.07
C GLU A 115 -26.74 4.53 3.20
N PRO A 116 -27.92 3.88 3.28
CA PRO A 116 -28.00 2.44 3.44
C PRO A 116 -27.58 1.70 2.17
N VAL A 117 -26.88 0.58 2.36
CA VAL A 117 -26.47 -0.32 1.26
C VAL A 117 -27.28 -1.61 1.30
N CYS A 118 -27.61 -2.17 0.13
CA CYS A 118 -28.29 -3.45 0.00
C CYS A 118 -27.25 -4.54 -0.31
N ALA A 119 -27.18 -5.57 0.54
CA ALA A 119 -26.28 -6.69 0.35
C ALA A 119 -26.91 -7.80 -0.49
N SER A 120 -26.08 -8.71 -1.01
CA SER A 120 -26.50 -9.83 -1.86
C SER A 120 -27.39 -10.85 -1.15
N ASP A 121 -27.43 -10.84 0.18
CA ASP A 121 -28.34 -11.63 1.01
C ASP A 121 -29.75 -11.02 1.12
N GLY A 122 -29.96 -9.85 0.51
CA GLY A 122 -31.22 -9.11 0.54
C GLY A 122 -31.43 -8.31 1.82
N ILE A 123 -30.41 -8.19 2.68
CA ILE A 123 -30.45 -7.37 3.88
C ILE A 123 -29.88 -5.98 3.59
N THR A 124 -30.61 -4.96 4.05
CA THR A 124 -30.15 -3.57 4.00
C THR A 124 -29.37 -3.24 5.25
N TYR A 125 -28.13 -2.78 5.07
CA TYR A 125 -27.26 -2.33 6.14
C TYR A 125 -27.27 -0.81 6.20
N PHE A 126 -27.58 -0.26 7.36
CA PHE A 126 -27.51 1.17 7.64
C PHE A 126 -26.13 1.50 8.19
N ASN A 127 -25.50 2.57 7.69
CA ASN A 127 -24.35 3.14 8.36
C ASN A 127 -24.81 3.78 9.69
N LEU A 128 -24.03 3.56 10.75
CA LEU A 128 -24.21 4.17 12.07
C LEU A 128 -23.64 5.58 12.09
#